data_AF-A0A9E3T6U6-F1
#
_entry.id   AF-A0A9E3T6U6-F1
#
_cell.length_a   1.000
_cell.length_b   1.000
_cell.length_c   1.000
_cell.angle_alpha   90.00
_cell.angle_beta   90.00
_cell.angle_gamma   90.00
#
_symmetry.space_group_name_H-M   'P 1'
#
loop_
_entity.id
_entity.type
_entity.pdbx_description
1 polymer ?
#
loop_
_entity_poly.entity_id
_entity_poly.type
_entity_poly.pdbx_seq_one_letter_code
_entity_poly.pdbx_strand_id
1 'polypeptide(L)'
;MIKLKRLSDKPVLMPKAENEWERAAVFNTAAIYDNGLFHLIYRATDIGPHAKYGKYTSRLGYAVSKDGINFMRLDKPVMSNETEQELRGLEDPRIVKIDGIYYMMYTGFGDRFQDDYRICL
;
A
#
# COMPACT_ATOMS: atom_id res chain seq x y z
N MET A 1 -20.14 -6.47 -21.02
CA MET A 1 -18.70 -6.48 -20.70
C MET A 1 -18.28 -5.04 -20.38
N ILE A 2 -17.70 -4.80 -19.21
CA ILE A 2 -17.24 -3.45 -18.82
C ILE A 2 -15.91 -3.19 -19.52
N LYS A 3 -15.81 -2.07 -20.25
CA LYS A 3 -14.56 -1.59 -20.85
C LYS A 3 -13.96 -0.52 -19.94
N LEU A 4 -12.78 -0.79 -19.40
CA LEU A 4 -12.03 0.18 -18.59
C LEU A 4 -11.13 1.01 -19.51
N LYS A 5 -11.11 2.32 -19.31
CA LYS A 5 -10.20 3.26 -19.98
C LYS A 5 -9.21 3.79 -18.95
N ARG A 6 -7.92 3.82 -19.30
CA ARG A 6 -6.90 4.49 -18.48
C ARG A 6 -7.18 5.99 -18.45
N LEU A 7 -7.15 6.58 -17.25
CA LEU A 7 -7.28 8.03 -17.07
C LEU A 7 -5.94 8.77 -17.28
N SER A 8 -4.82 8.05 -17.23
CA SER A 8 -3.47 8.58 -17.39
C SER A 8 -2.57 7.57 -18.10
N ASP A 9 -1.65 8.08 -18.92
CA ASP A 9 -0.58 7.31 -19.56
C ASP A 9 0.61 7.08 -18.61
N LYS A 10 0.68 7.85 -17.53
CA LYS A 10 1.71 7.74 -16.47
C LYS A 10 1.11 7.15 -15.18
N PRO A 11 1.92 6.49 -14.34
CA PRO A 11 1.48 6.10 -13.00
C PRO A 11 1.00 7.32 -12.19
N VAL A 12 -0.10 7.15 -11.44
CA VAL A 12 -0.65 8.22 -10.57
C VAL A 12 0.16 8.40 -9.28
N LEU A 13 0.99 7.43 -8.94
CA LEU A 13 1.95 7.45 -7.84
C LEU A 13 3.27 6.83 -8.33
N MET A 14 4.38 7.51 -8.01
CA MET A 14 5.74 7.04 -8.22
C MET A 14 6.51 7.04 -6.90
N PRO A 15 7.53 6.17 -6.73
CA PRO A 15 8.44 6.21 -5.58
C PRO A 15 9.08 7.59 -5.39
N LYS A 16 9.34 7.98 -4.14
CA LYS A 16 10.15 9.16 -3.80
C LYS A 16 11.49 8.68 -3.24
N ALA A 17 12.58 8.96 -3.94
CA ALA A 17 13.91 8.45 -3.59
C ALA A 17 14.40 8.97 -2.22
N GLU A 18 13.92 10.15 -1.82
CA GLU A 18 14.19 10.81 -0.54
C GLU A 18 13.50 10.15 0.65
N ASN A 19 12.42 9.40 0.42
CA ASN A 19 11.65 8.73 1.46
C ASN A 19 12.06 7.27 1.55
N GLU A 20 12.93 6.96 2.52
CA GLU A 20 13.56 5.64 2.66
C GLU A 20 12.58 4.46 2.55
N TRP A 21 11.39 4.58 3.13
CA TRP A 21 10.39 3.53 3.21
C TRP A 21 9.63 3.25 1.91
N GLU A 22 9.65 4.19 0.96
CA GLU A 22 8.93 4.10 -0.32
C GLU A 22 9.84 4.34 -1.53
N ARG A 23 11.16 4.36 -1.32
CA ARG A 23 12.13 4.78 -2.33
C ARG A 23 12.20 3.86 -3.55
N ALA A 24 11.85 2.58 -3.37
CA ALA A 24 12.05 1.59 -4.43
C ALA A 24 10.78 1.30 -5.23
N ALA A 25 9.63 1.16 -4.56
CA ALA A 25 8.36 0.87 -5.22
C ALA A 25 7.16 1.38 -4.41
N VAL A 26 6.12 1.80 -5.13
CA VAL A 26 4.77 2.06 -4.60
C VAL A 26 3.77 1.36 -5.52
N PHE A 27 2.93 0.48 -4.97
CA PHE A 27 2.10 -0.45 -5.74
C PHE A 27 0.99 -1.08 -4.88
N ASN A 28 0.24 -2.04 -5.45
CA ASN A 28 -0.77 -2.88 -4.77
C ASN A 28 -1.62 -2.13 -3.73
N THR A 29 -2.35 -1.12 -4.17
CA THR A 29 -3.11 -0.22 -3.30
C THR A 29 -4.50 -0.75 -2.96
N ALA A 30 -4.94 -0.49 -1.73
CA ALA A 30 -6.35 -0.40 -1.42
C ALA A 30 -6.88 0.92 -1.98
N ALA A 31 -8.13 0.95 -2.45
CA ALA A 31 -8.78 2.16 -2.92
C ALA A 31 -10.23 2.22 -2.45
N ILE A 32 -10.66 3.39 -1.98
CA ILE A 32 -12.07 3.66 -1.65
C ILE A 32 -12.43 5.10 -2.01
N TYR A 33 -13.65 5.30 -2.49
CA TYR A 33 -14.20 6.64 -2.70
C TYR A 33 -15.14 6.96 -1.55
N ASP A 34 -14.82 8.00 -0.76
CA ASP A 34 -15.63 8.44 0.36
C ASP A 34 -15.53 9.96 0.53
N ASN A 35 -16.61 10.60 0.99
CA ASN A 35 -16.66 12.06 1.22
C ASN A 35 -16.13 12.93 0.06
N GLY A 36 -16.39 12.49 -1.18
CA GLY A 36 -15.98 13.22 -2.38
C GLY A 36 -14.51 13.04 -2.80
N LEU A 37 -13.77 12.12 -2.17
CA LEU A 37 -12.35 11.90 -2.39
C LEU A 37 -12.04 10.44 -2.73
N PHE A 38 -11.03 10.25 -3.58
CA PHE A 38 -10.35 8.97 -3.76
C PHE A 38 -9.30 8.83 -2.68
N HIS A 39 -9.39 7.78 -1.88
CA HIS A 39 -8.44 7.41 -0.84
C HIS A 39 -7.65 6.19 -1.29
N LEU A 40 -6.33 6.29 -1.26
CA LEU A 40 -5.41 5.18 -1.53
C LEU A 40 -4.65 4.84 -0.25
N ILE A 41 -4.66 3.56 0.10
CA ILE A 41 -3.72 2.99 1.07
C ILE A 41 -2.78 2.11 0.25
N TYR A 42 -1.58 2.61 -0.04
CA TYR A 42 -0.66 1.97 -0.99
C TYR A 42 0.46 1.23 -0.29
N ARG A 43 0.83 0.07 -0.83
CA ARG A 43 2.02 -0.66 -0.38
C ARG A 43 3.26 0.05 -0.94
N ALA A 44 4.27 0.19 -0.10
CA ALA A 44 5.56 0.74 -0.47
C ALA A 44 6.71 -0.13 0.04
N THR A 45 7.84 -0.12 -0.66
CA THR A 45 9.05 -0.83 -0.23
C THR A 45 10.30 0.04 -0.30
N ASP A 46 11.22 -0.24 0.61
CA ASP A 46 12.53 0.40 0.76
C ASP A 46 13.55 -0.06 -0.31
N ILE A 47 13.50 -1.33 -0.70
CA ILE A 47 14.27 -1.90 -1.82
C ILE A 47 13.35 -2.64 -2.79
N GLY A 48 13.90 -3.13 -3.91
CA GLY A 48 13.12 -3.81 -4.94
C GLY A 48 12.34 -5.01 -4.37
N PRO A 49 11.03 -5.15 -4.68
CA PRO A 49 10.15 -6.16 -4.07
C PRO A 49 10.35 -7.55 -4.70
N HIS A 50 11.55 -8.13 -4.53
CA HIS A 50 11.87 -9.49 -4.97
C HIS A 50 13.06 -10.00 -4.17
N ALA A 51 13.10 -11.31 -3.85
CA ALA A 51 14.17 -11.91 -3.05
C ALA A 51 15.59 -11.64 -3.61
N LYS A 52 15.70 -11.46 -4.93
CA LYS A 52 16.96 -11.13 -5.63
C LYS A 52 17.57 -9.78 -5.20
N TYR A 53 16.76 -8.87 -4.67
CA TYR A 53 17.23 -7.56 -4.19
C TYR A 53 17.49 -7.56 -2.68
N GLY A 54 17.14 -8.64 -1.96
CA GLY A 54 17.28 -8.77 -0.51
C GLY A 54 15.94 -8.82 0.22
N LYS A 55 16.00 -8.64 1.55
CA LYS A 55 14.83 -8.55 2.41
C LYS A 55 14.29 -7.12 2.39
N TYR A 56 13.35 -6.86 1.49
CA TYR A 56 12.58 -5.61 1.51
C TYR A 56 11.64 -5.56 2.71
N THR A 57 11.30 -4.36 3.15
CA THR A 57 10.28 -4.11 4.17
C THR A 57 9.09 -3.39 3.54
N SER A 58 7.90 -3.99 3.63
CA SER A 58 6.66 -3.36 3.17
C SER A 58 6.07 -2.44 4.23
N ARG A 59 5.60 -1.26 3.83
CA ARG A 59 4.83 -0.34 4.68
C ARG A 59 3.64 0.21 3.91
N LEU A 60 2.62 0.69 4.63
CA LEU A 60 1.42 1.25 4.01
C LEU A 60 1.44 2.77 4.08
N GLY A 61 1.42 3.42 2.93
CA GLY A 61 1.27 4.85 2.77
C GLY A 61 -0.18 5.26 2.54
N TYR A 62 -0.46 6.55 2.66
CA TYR A 62 -1.78 7.12 2.39
C TYR A 62 -1.71 8.28 1.43
N ALA A 63 -2.62 8.29 0.46
CA ALA A 63 -2.78 9.37 -0.51
C ALA A 63 -4.25 9.68 -0.79
N VAL A 64 -4.56 10.94 -1.09
CA VAL A 64 -5.90 11.42 -1.43
C VAL A 64 -5.91 12.21 -2.73
N SER A 65 -7.01 12.10 -3.48
CA SER A 65 -7.24 12.85 -4.71
C SER A 65 -8.70 13.23 -4.88
N LYS A 66 -8.96 14.35 -5.55
CA LYS A 66 -10.31 14.76 -6.00
C LYS A 66 -10.64 14.24 -7.40
N ASP A 67 -9.63 14.02 -8.24
CA ASP A 67 -9.79 13.71 -9.66
C ASP A 67 -9.33 12.29 -10.04
N GLY A 68 -8.75 11.55 -9.09
CA GLY A 68 -8.25 10.20 -9.28
C GLY A 68 -6.94 10.13 -10.08
N ILE A 69 -6.30 11.26 -10.35
CA ILE A 69 -5.05 11.37 -11.12
C ILE A 69 -3.97 12.09 -10.29
N ASN A 70 -4.31 13.23 -9.69
CA ASN A 70 -3.39 14.05 -8.91
C ASN A 70 -3.57 13.75 -7.43
N PHE A 71 -2.61 13.04 -6.84
CA PHE A 71 -2.66 12.60 -5.44
C PHE A 71 -1.76 13.46 -4.55
N MET A 72 -2.30 13.91 -3.42
CA MET A 72 -1.53 14.40 -2.28
C MET A 72 -1.31 13.24 -1.31
N ARG A 73 -0.07 13.02 -0.86
CA ARG A 73 0.26 11.89 0.02
C ARG A 73 1.01 12.33 1.25
N LEU A 74 0.85 11.59 2.34
CA LEU A 74 1.63 11.80 3.57
C LEU A 74 3.09 11.40 3.35
N ASP A 75 4.01 12.08 4.03
CA ASP A 75 5.45 11.80 3.93
C ASP A 75 5.89 10.60 4.78
N LYS A 76 5.08 10.23 5.77
CA LYS A 76 5.29 9.06 6.63
C LYS A 76 4.25 7.97 6.32
N PRO A 77 4.60 6.68 6.49
CA PRO A 77 3.64 5.60 6.38
C PRO A 77 2.55 5.76 7.44
N VAL A 78 1.33 5.35 7.11
CA VAL A 78 0.21 5.28 8.06
C VAL A 78 0.21 3.98 8.85
N MET A 79 0.82 2.93 8.31
CA MET A 79 1.06 1.68 9.03
C MET A 79 2.45 1.13 8.72
N SER A 80 3.13 0.70 9.77
CA SER A 80 4.42 0.04 9.75
C SER A 80 4.35 -1.19 10.65
N ASN A 81 5.37 -2.04 10.60
CA ASN A 81 5.43 -3.24 11.42
C ASN A 81 5.40 -2.93 12.92
N GLU A 82 4.47 -3.54 13.65
CA GLU A 82 4.36 -3.39 15.11
C GLU A 82 4.52 -4.73 15.83
N THR A 83 4.41 -5.84 15.10
CA THR A 83 4.46 -7.20 15.66
C THR A 83 5.51 -8.08 14.97
N GLU A 84 5.88 -9.17 15.62
CA GLU A 84 6.81 -10.15 15.02
C GLU A 84 6.28 -10.78 13.71
N GLN A 85 4.97 -10.78 13.53
CA GLN A 85 4.35 -11.37 12.34
C GLN A 85 4.33 -10.41 11.15
N GLU A 86 4.88 -9.20 11.33
CA GLU A 86 5.01 -8.18 10.30
C GLU A 86 6.46 -7.75 10.15
N LEU A 87 7.44 -8.55 10.58
CA LEU A 87 8.86 -8.16 10.50
C LEU A 87 9.31 -7.80 9.07
N ARG A 88 8.70 -8.41 8.06
CA ARG A 88 8.89 -8.08 6.64
C ARG A 88 7.87 -7.08 6.09
N GLY A 89 6.92 -6.68 6.93
CA GLY A 89 5.99 -5.59 6.69
C GLY A 89 4.54 -6.00 6.46
N LEU A 90 3.73 -4.99 6.20
CA LEU A 90 2.31 -5.09 5.87
C LEU A 90 2.16 -4.97 4.36
N GLU A 91 1.43 -5.90 3.76
CA GLU A 91 1.34 -5.99 2.31
C GLU A 91 -0.10 -5.94 1.83
N ASP A 92 -0.26 -5.43 0.61
CA ASP A 92 -1.40 -5.77 -0.20
C ASP A 92 -2.77 -5.45 0.46
N PRO A 93 -2.97 -4.22 0.96
CA PRO A 93 -4.19 -3.86 1.68
C PRO A 93 -5.41 -3.85 0.75
N ARG A 94 -6.56 -4.27 1.28
CA ARG A 94 -7.90 -4.15 0.67
C ARG A 94 -8.84 -3.56 1.70
N ILE A 95 -9.62 -2.55 1.31
CA ILE A 95 -10.47 -1.80 2.22
C ILE A 95 -11.93 -1.85 1.77
N VAL A 96 -12.85 -1.95 2.72
CA VAL A 96 -14.29 -1.83 2.52
C VAL A 96 -14.89 -1.02 3.66
N LYS A 97 -15.98 -0.30 3.39
CA LYS A 97 -16.76 0.42 4.41
C LYS A 97 -18.10 -0.28 4.61
N ILE A 98 -18.39 -0.70 5.84
CA ILE A 98 -19.64 -1.38 6.23
C ILE A 98 -20.17 -0.68 7.47
N ASP A 99 -21.41 -0.22 7.43
CA ASP A 99 -22.08 0.47 8.54
C ASP A 99 -21.26 1.62 9.17
N GLY A 100 -20.58 2.39 8.31
CA GLY A 100 -19.74 3.53 8.73
C GLY A 100 -18.35 3.16 9.22
N ILE A 101 -18.03 1.87 9.35
CA ILE A 101 -16.72 1.38 9.80
C ILE A 101 -15.88 0.96 8.59
N TYR A 102 -14.61 1.35 8.58
CA TYR A 102 -13.63 0.88 7.60
C TYR A 102 -12.98 -0.41 8.08
N TYR A 103 -13.07 -1.45 7.28
CA TYR A 103 -12.38 -2.72 7.48
C TYR A 103 -11.29 -2.82 6.44
N MET A 104 -10.04 -3.01 6.88
CA MET A 104 -8.91 -3.17 5.97
C MET A 104 -8.20 -4.48 6.22
N MET A 105 -8.33 -5.41 5.27
CA MET A 105 -7.54 -6.64 5.30
C MET A 105 -6.19 -6.41 4.62
N TYR A 106 -5.14 -7.03 5.15
CA TYR A 106 -3.79 -6.99 4.57
C TYR A 106 -3.03 -8.28 4.90
N THR A 107 -1.90 -8.52 4.26
CA THR A 107 -1.01 -9.62 4.61
C THR A 107 0.05 -9.13 5.59
N GLY A 108 0.12 -9.70 6.79
CA GLY A 108 1.27 -9.56 7.67
C GLY A 108 2.34 -10.57 7.24
N PHE A 109 3.52 -10.09 6.85
CA PHE A 109 4.63 -10.93 6.43
C PHE A 109 5.73 -10.92 7.51
N GLY A 110 5.95 -12.04 8.19
CA GLY A 110 6.96 -12.18 9.23
C GLY A 110 8.33 -12.63 8.70
N ASP A 111 8.39 -13.56 7.74
CA ASP A 111 9.65 -14.12 7.20
C ASP A 111 10.58 -14.74 8.27
N ARG A 112 10.02 -15.23 9.39
CA ARG A 112 10.78 -15.92 10.45
C ARG A 112 11.05 -17.39 10.11
N PHE A 113 10.16 -17.99 9.32
CA PHE A 113 10.25 -19.34 8.77
C PHE A 113 9.51 -19.40 7.43
N GLN A 114 9.63 -20.53 6.72
CA GLN A 114 8.95 -20.72 5.43
C GLN A 114 7.44 -20.58 5.59
N ASP A 115 6.80 -19.81 4.69
CA ASP A 115 5.36 -19.52 4.71
C ASP A 115 4.85 -18.75 5.94
N ASP A 116 5.72 -17.98 6.60
CA ASP A 116 5.36 -17.08 7.71
C ASP A 116 4.66 -15.80 7.21
N TYR A 117 3.46 -15.97 6.68
CA TYR A 117 2.54 -14.88 6.31
C TYR A 117 1.10 -15.22 6.73
N ARG A 118 0.30 -14.20 7.03
CA ARG A 118 -1.10 -14.37 7.42
C ARG A 118 -1.98 -13.19 7.00
N ILE A 119 -3.27 -13.45 6.85
CA ILE A 119 -4.25 -12.39 6.65
C ILE A 119 -4.54 -11.73 7.99
N CYS A 120 -4.39 -10.41 8.01
CA CYS A 120 -4.72 -9.52 9.12
C CYS A 120 -5.96 -8.69 8.75
N LEU A 121 -6.66 -8.17 9.77
CA LEU A 121 -7.82 -7.28 9.67
C LEU A 121 -7.56 -6.01 10.48
#